data_AF-A0A534HCG2-F1
#
_entry.id   AF-A0A534HCG2-F1
#
_cell.length_a   1.000
_cell.length_b   1.000
_cell.length_c   1.000
_cell.angle_alpha   90.00
_cell.angle_beta   90.00
_cell.angle_gamma   90.00
#
_symmetry.space_group_name_H-M   'P 1'
#
loop_
_entity.id
_entity.type
_entity.pdbx_description
1 polymer ?
#
loop_
_entity_poly.entity_id
_entity_poly.type
_entity_poly.pdbx_seq_one_letter_code
_entity_poly.pdbx_strand_id
1 'polypeptide(L)'
;MGAFDPERILRTLSRRRVRYVLVGATAARLQGFPRLTADADIAPAADPDNLKRLATALRDLHARVYTESLPEGLTFSCDAETLSR
;
A
#
# COMPACT_ATOMS: atom_id res chain seq x y z
N MET A 1 15.87 -8.22 -1.60
CA MET A 1 14.61 -7.64 -1.08
C MET A 1 14.99 -6.41 -0.27
N GLY A 2 14.43 -5.23 -0.58
CA GLY A 2 14.74 -4.00 0.16
C GLY A 2 14.17 -4.06 1.59
N ALA A 3 14.78 -3.33 2.52
CA ALA A 3 14.22 -3.20 3.87
C ALA A 3 12.83 -2.53 3.82
N PHE A 4 11.96 -2.89 4.77
CA PHE A 4 10.66 -2.23 4.93
C PHE A 4 10.85 -0.74 5.25
N ASP A 5 10.28 0.13 4.41
CA ASP A 5 10.34 1.59 4.53
C ASP A 5 8.91 2.17 4.57
N PRO A 6 8.29 2.22 5.77
CA PRO A 6 6.92 2.73 5.92
C PRO A 6 6.83 4.22 5.59
N GLU A 7 7.89 4.99 5.81
CA GLU A 7 7.89 6.42 5.55
C GLU A 7 7.76 6.70 4.04
N ARG A 8 8.54 5.99 3.20
CA ARG A 8 8.41 6.11 1.74
C ARG A 8 7.02 5.75 1.25
N ILE A 9 6.41 4.68 1.78
CA ILE A 9 5.05 4.25 1.43
C ILE A 9 4.05 5.35 1.77
N LEU A 10 4.00 5.79 3.02
CA LEU A 10 3.02 6.78 3.51
C LEU A 10 3.21 8.15 2.86
N ARG A 11 4.47 8.58 2.61
CA ARG A 11 4.76 9.82 1.88
C ARG A 11 4.27 9.76 0.44
N THR A 12 4.39 8.61 -0.23
CA THR A 12 3.95 8.47 -1.63
C THR A 12 2.44 8.53 -1.74
N LEU A 13 1.73 7.81 -0.86
CA LEU A 13 0.26 7.88 -0.75
C LEU A 13 -0.21 9.32 -0.45
N SER A 14 0.46 10.00 0.49
CA SER A 14 0.14 11.39 0.86
C SER A 14 0.36 12.36 -0.30
N ARG A 15 1.48 12.26 -1.03
CA ARG A 15 1.78 13.11 -2.20
C ARG A 15 0.74 12.95 -3.31
N ARG A 16 0.22 11.73 -3.50
CA ARG A 16 -0.87 11.45 -4.44
C ARG A 16 -2.27 11.76 -3.91
N ARG A 17 -2.37 12.29 -2.68
CA ARG A 17 -3.64 12.64 -2.01
C ARG A 17 -4.62 11.47 -1.98
N VAL A 18 -4.09 10.26 -1.72
CA VAL A 18 -4.91 9.07 -1.48
C VAL A 18 -5.58 9.23 -0.12
N ARG A 19 -6.90 9.00 -0.07
CA ARG A 19 -7.68 8.91 1.16
C ARG A 19 -7.69 7.45 1.60
N TYR A 20 -7.10 7.18 2.75
CA TYR A 20 -7.00 5.85 3.31
C TYR A 20 -6.90 5.93 4.83
N VAL A 21 -7.21 4.82 5.49
CA VAL A 21 -6.89 4.58 6.89
C VAL A 21 -5.73 3.58 6.94
N LEU A 22 -4.69 3.88 7.70
CA LEU A 22 -3.64 2.92 8.03
C LEU A 22 -4.21 1.96 9.08
N VAL A 23 -4.15 0.66 8.80
CA VAL A 23 -4.67 -0.40 9.67
C VAL A 23 -3.55 -1.41 9.98
N GLY A 24 -3.89 -2.50 10.66
CA GLY A 24 -2.95 -3.59 10.93
C GLY A 24 -1.86 -3.26 11.95
N ALA A 25 -0.81 -4.09 11.97
CA ALA A 25 0.23 -4.04 12.99
C ALA A 25 1.03 -2.74 12.95
N THR A 26 1.27 -2.16 11.76
CA THR A 26 1.95 -0.86 11.65
C THR A 26 1.13 0.27 12.28
N ALA A 27 -0.21 0.28 12.10
CA ALA A 27 -1.07 1.23 12.81
C ALA A 27 -1.02 1.04 14.33
N ALA A 28 -1.10 -0.21 14.80
CA ALA A 28 -1.05 -0.54 16.22
C ALA A 28 0.30 -0.13 16.85
N ARG A 29 1.42 -0.31 16.14
CA ARG A 29 2.75 0.10 16.61
C ARG A 29 2.84 1.60 16.86
N LEU A 30 2.22 2.43 16.02
CA LEU A 30 2.15 3.88 16.23
C LEU A 30 1.36 4.24 17.51
N GLN A 31 0.55 3.32 18.04
CA GLN A 31 -0.19 3.44 19.29
C GLN A 31 0.48 2.71 20.47
N GLY A 32 1.74 2.29 20.33
CA GLY A 32 2.51 1.65 21.40
C GLY A 32 2.47 0.12 21.43
N PHE A 33 1.90 -0.54 20.41
CA PHE A 33 1.94 -2.00 20.32
C PHE A 33 3.39 -2.51 20.12
N PRO A 34 3.87 -3.49 20.91
CA PRO A 34 5.31 -3.77 20.98
C PRO A 34 5.85 -4.66 19.85
N ARG A 35 4.99 -5.41 19.13
CA ARG A 35 5.46 -6.39 18.14
C ARG A 35 5.88 -5.73 16.82
N LEU A 36 7.01 -6.17 16.28
CA LEU A 36 7.53 -5.70 14.98
C LEU A 36 6.69 -6.26 13.83
N THR A 37 6.59 -5.48 12.76
CA THR A 37 6.07 -5.94 11.47
C THR A 37 6.88 -5.29 10.35
N ALA A 38 6.83 -5.87 9.15
CA ALA A 38 7.57 -5.44 7.98
C ALA A 38 6.65 -5.09 6.80
N ASP A 39 5.39 -4.75 7.09
CA ASP A 39 4.34 -4.44 6.13
C ASP A 39 3.51 -3.23 6.58
N ALA A 40 2.72 -2.69 5.67
CA ALA A 40 1.75 -1.64 5.95
C ALA A 40 0.43 -1.96 5.25
N ASP A 41 -0.63 -2.09 6.04
CA ASP A 41 -1.97 -2.35 5.55
C ASP A 41 -2.78 -1.06 5.49
N ILE A 42 -3.52 -0.85 4.41
CA ILE A 42 -4.40 0.31 4.27
C ILE A 42 -5.82 -0.10 3.88
N ALA A 43 -6.80 0.64 4.40
CA ALA A 43 -8.17 0.62 3.93
C ALA A 43 -8.43 1.92 3.14
N PRO A 44 -8.35 1.90 1.80
CA PRO A 44 -8.61 3.08 0.98
C PRO A 44 -10.12 3.35 0.88
N ALA A 45 -10.50 4.62 0.70
CA ALA A 45 -11.85 4.93 0.26
C ALA A 45 -12.08 4.35 -1.15
N ALA A 46 -13.19 3.65 -1.36
CA ALA A 46 -13.47 2.90 -2.59
C ALA A 46 -14.04 3.73 -3.74
N ASP A 47 -14.11 5.06 -3.60
CA ASP A 47 -14.60 5.90 -4.69
C ASP A 47 -13.64 5.86 -5.90
N PRO A 48 -14.15 5.93 -7.14
CA PRO A 48 -13.34 5.74 -8.34
C PRO A 48 -12.15 6.70 -8.45
N ASP A 49 -12.31 7.95 -8.02
CA ASP A 49 -11.24 8.94 -8.11
C ASP A 49 -10.13 8.70 -7.10
N ASN A 50 -10.45 8.22 -5.91
CA ASN A 50 -9.46 7.79 -4.94
C ASN A 50 -8.72 6.52 -5.40
N LEU A 51 -9.41 5.56 -6.01
CA LEU A 51 -8.77 4.37 -6.57
C LEU A 51 -7.81 4.69 -7.72
N LYS A 52 -8.11 5.69 -8.56
CA LYS A 52 -7.15 6.21 -9.57
C LYS A 52 -5.90 6.81 -8.94
N ARG A 53 -6.04 7.53 -7.83
CA ARG A 53 -4.90 8.09 -7.06
C ARG A 53 -4.08 6.97 -6.44
N LEU A 54 -4.74 5.96 -5.86
CA LEU A 54 -4.08 4.79 -5.29
C LEU A 54 -3.30 4.02 -6.36
N ALA A 55 -3.92 3.72 -7.51
CA ALA A 55 -3.26 3.10 -8.65
C ALA A 55 -2.01 3.87 -9.09
N THR A 56 -2.08 5.20 -9.13
CA THR A 56 -0.92 6.04 -9.48
C THR A 56 0.18 5.97 -8.41
N ALA A 57 -0.18 5.99 -7.12
CA ALA A 57 0.77 5.86 -6.03
C ALA A 57 1.47 4.49 -6.01
N LEU A 58 0.72 3.42 -6.26
CA LEU A 58 1.26 2.06 -6.37
C LEU A 58 2.22 1.94 -7.56
N ARG A 59 1.94 2.58 -8.70
CA ARG A 59 2.87 2.65 -9.83
C ARG A 59 4.16 3.40 -9.49
N ASP A 60 4.08 4.52 -8.76
CA ASP A 60 5.28 5.25 -8.30
C ASP A 60 6.14 4.41 -7.33
N LEU A 61 5.50 3.53 -6.56
CA LEU A 61 6.18 2.58 -5.68
C LEU A 61 6.73 1.36 -6.43
N HIS A 62 6.46 1.24 -7.74
CA HIS A 62 6.74 0.04 -8.54
C HIS A 62 6.13 -1.22 -7.93
N ALA A 63 4.89 -1.11 -7.42
CA ALA A 63 4.19 -2.18 -6.74
C ALA A 63 4.03 -3.43 -7.62
N ARG A 64 4.08 -4.59 -6.98
CA ARG A 64 3.90 -5.92 -7.55
C ARG A 64 2.97 -6.72 -6.65
N VAL A 65 2.25 -7.68 -7.22
CA VAL A 65 1.45 -8.63 -6.45
C VAL A 65 2.38 -9.69 -5.87
N TYR A 66 2.52 -9.71 -4.55
CA TYR A 66 3.29 -10.73 -3.85
C TYR A 66 2.48 -12.02 -3.72
N THR A 67 3.13 -13.16 -3.97
CA THR A 67 2.61 -14.49 -3.63
C THR A 67 3.75 -15.31 -3.01
N GLU A 68 3.43 -16.27 -2.15
CA GLU A 68 4.46 -17.13 -1.54
C GLU A 68 5.28 -17.88 -2.59
N SER A 69 4.63 -18.30 -3.68
CA SER A 69 5.27 -19.02 -4.79
C SER A 69 6.09 -18.11 -5.72
N LEU A 70 5.94 -16.78 -5.64
CA LEU A 70 6.68 -15.83 -6.47
C LEU A 70 7.16 -14.61 -5.67
N PRO A 71 8.28 -14.75 -4.93
CA PRO A 71 8.79 -13.71 -4.04
C PRO A 71 9.19 -12.40 -4.73
N GLU A 72 9.52 -12.44 -6.02
CA GLU A 72 9.84 -11.26 -6.84
C GLU A 72 8.61 -10.43 -7.21
N GLY A 73 7.41 -11.01 -7.08
CA GLY A 73 6.13 -10.38 -7.33
C GLY A 73 5.73 -10.28 -8.81
N LEU A 74 4.44 -10.49 -9.06
CA LEU A 74 3.83 -10.39 -10.38
C LEU A 74 3.56 -8.92 -10.76
N THR A 75 3.80 -8.59 -12.02
CA THR A 75 3.26 -7.34 -12.58
C THR A 75 1.76 -7.48 -12.72
N PHE A 76 1.03 -6.40 -12.47
CA PHE A 76 -0.42 -6.35 -12.63
C PHE A 76 -0.83 -5.03 -13.27
N SER A 77 -2.01 -5.02 -13.89
CA SER A 77 -2.66 -3.79 -14.35
C SER A 77 -3.02 -2.96 -13.12
N CYS A 78 -2.10 -2.09 -12.71
CA CYS A 78 -2.27 -1.23 -11.55
C CYS A 78 -3.16 -0.05 -11.93
N ASP A 79 -4.46 -0.33 -12.08
CA ASP A 79 -5.52 0.59 -12.44
C ASP A 79 -6.70 0.52 -11.46
N ALA A 80 -7.58 1.51 -11.55
CA ALA A 80 -8.70 1.64 -10.62
C ALA A 80 -9.75 0.53 -10.76
N GLU A 81 -9.91 -0.03 -11.96
CA GLU A 81 -10.85 -1.13 -12.20
C GLU A 81 -10.39 -2.38 -11.46
N THR A 82 -9.12 -2.76 -11.62
CA THR A 82 -8.50 -3.90 -10.93
C THR A 82 -8.58 -3.74 -9.41
N LEU A 83 -8.37 -2.52 -8.88
CA LEU A 83 -8.43 -2.23 -7.45
C LEU A 83 -9.85 -2.14 -6.86
N SER A 84 -10.89 -2.14 -7.71
CA SER A 84 -12.30 -2.05 -7.28
C SER A 84 -12.96 -3.41 -7.09
N ARG A 85 -12.24 -4.50 -7.37
CA ARG A 85 -12.70 -5.89 -7.26
C ARG A 85 -12.26 -6.49 -5.93
#